data_AF-A0A3N6M7M1-F1
#
_entry.id   AF-A0A3N6M7M1-F1
#
_cell.length_a   1.000
_cell.length_b   1.000
_cell.length_c   1.000
_cell.angle_alpha   90.00
_cell.angle_beta   90.00
_cell.angle_gamma   90.00
#
_symmetry.space_group_name_H-M   'P 1'
#
loop_
_entity.id
_entity.type
_entity.pdbx_description
1 polymer ?
#
loop_
_entity_poly.entity_id
_entity_poly.type
_entity_poly.pdbx_seq_one_letter_code
_entity_poly.pdbx_strand_id
1 'polypeptide(L)'
;MSDTRYEEGDVVATPSGRGVVAAVLTEGVAFPQGDDELTDVDASDDSPAYVVGLESVGSAVYRSSALEDSDLEDDDATETTDGEALTDVVDEDVDGLDGLPEGWDRDSVLEYWSSIGGSWEECVDDLTHEFEQRRANEHCSAMKDEVLGTQRWRNRF
;
A
#
# COMPACT_ATOMS: atom_id res chain seq x y z
N MET A 1 -0.98 21.04 6.05
CA MET A 1 -0.39 20.48 4.83
C MET A 1 0.87 19.82 5.32
N SER A 2 0.77 18.52 5.59
CA SER A 2 1.93 17.69 5.90
C SER A 2 2.69 17.56 4.59
N ASP A 3 3.94 18.01 4.55
CA ASP A 3 4.79 18.05 3.36
C ASP A 3 5.45 16.66 3.23
N THR A 4 4.69 15.66 2.79
CA THR A 4 5.20 14.31 2.56
C THR A 4 5.80 14.24 1.17
N ARG A 5 7.00 13.65 1.05
CA ARG A 5 7.70 13.53 -0.23
C ARG A 5 6.95 12.67 -1.25
N TYR A 6 6.28 11.62 -0.77
CA TYR A 6 5.43 10.73 -1.55
C TYR A 6 3.99 10.82 -1.05
N GLU A 7 3.05 10.44 -1.91
CA GLU A 7 1.62 10.47 -1.65
C GLU A 7 1.03 9.06 -1.82
N GLU A 8 -0.13 8.78 -1.24
CA GLU A 8 -0.89 7.56 -1.57
C GLU A 8 -1.10 7.49 -3.10
N GLY A 9 -0.84 6.32 -3.70
CA GLY A 9 -0.87 6.09 -5.15
C GLY A 9 0.43 6.29 -5.90
N ASP A 10 1.45 6.86 -5.27
CA ASP A 10 2.72 7.12 -5.94
C ASP A 10 3.50 5.81 -6.20
N VAL A 11 4.07 5.69 -7.40
CA VAL A 11 4.88 4.53 -7.78
C VAL A 11 6.32 4.80 -7.39
N VAL A 12 6.85 3.96 -6.51
CA VAL A 12 8.18 4.14 -5.92
C VAL A 12 9.05 2.91 -6.14
N ALA A 13 10.33 3.13 -6.43
CA ALA A 13 11.34 2.09 -6.36
C ALA A 13 11.72 1.88 -4.90
N THR A 14 11.71 0.61 -4.48
CA THR A 14 12.13 0.20 -3.15
C THR A 14 13.28 -0.80 -3.24
N PRO A 15 14.05 -0.98 -2.15
CA PRO A 15 15.04 -2.05 -2.01
C PRO A 15 14.52 -3.44 -2.40
N SER A 16 13.25 -3.71 -2.10
CA SER A 16 12.60 -5.00 -2.35
C SER A 16 11.98 -5.10 -3.75
N GLY A 17 12.16 -4.08 -4.59
CA GLY A 17 11.57 -3.96 -5.92
C GLY A 17 10.60 -2.80 -6.04
N ARG A 18 9.90 -2.72 -7.16
CA ARG A 18 8.90 -1.69 -7.44
C ARG A 18 7.64 -1.90 -6.60
N GLY A 19 7.03 -0.80 -6.16
CA GLY A 19 5.77 -0.83 -5.44
C GLY A 19 4.99 0.49 -5.52
N VAL A 20 3.79 0.46 -4.95
CA VAL A 20 2.88 1.62 -4.88
C VAL A 20 2.66 2.03 -3.42
N VAL A 21 2.72 3.32 -3.13
CA VAL A 21 2.41 3.85 -1.79
C VAL A 21 0.92 3.65 -1.52
N ALA A 22 0.62 2.88 -0.50
CA ALA A 22 -0.73 2.46 -0.14
C ALA A 22 -1.30 3.21 1.07
N ALA A 23 -0.41 3.75 1.91
CA ALA A 23 -0.75 4.59 3.03
C ALA A 23 0.46 5.45 3.43
N VAL A 24 0.21 6.69 3.83
CA VAL A 24 1.21 7.55 4.46
C VAL A 24 0.88 7.68 5.94
N LEU A 25 1.80 7.25 6.80
CA LEU A 25 1.71 7.33 8.24
C LEU A 25 2.43 8.61 8.69
N THR A 26 1.69 9.56 9.25
CA THR A 26 2.23 10.79 9.85
C THR A 26 2.16 10.77 11.38
N GLU A 27 1.67 9.68 11.97
CA GLU A 27 1.63 9.45 13.40
C GLU A 27 2.11 8.03 13.70
N GLY A 28 2.77 7.85 14.85
CA GLY A 28 3.27 6.56 15.28
C GLY A 28 2.11 5.58 15.48
N VAL A 29 2.14 4.47 14.74
CA VAL A 29 1.09 3.44 14.79
C VAL A 29 1.69 2.05 14.85
N ALA A 30 0.95 1.17 15.52
CA ALA A 30 1.21 -0.25 15.52
C ALA A 30 0.70 -0.85 14.19
N PHE A 31 1.63 -1.16 13.29
CA PHE A 31 1.37 -1.75 11.98
C PHE A 31 1.61 -3.27 12.03
N PRO A 32 0.68 -4.10 11.54
CA PRO A 32 0.87 -5.55 11.49
C PRO A 32 2.01 -5.90 10.53
N GLN A 33 2.91 -6.77 10.99
CA GLN A 33 3.98 -7.34 10.19
C GLN A 33 3.94 -8.87 10.30
N GLY A 34 3.74 -9.56 9.18
CA GLY A 34 3.60 -11.02 9.12
C GLY A 34 2.33 -11.58 9.82
N ASP A 35 2.39 -12.83 10.26
CA ASP A 35 1.34 -13.57 11.01
C ASP A 35 0.98 -12.91 12.37
N ASP A 36 0.24 -11.81 12.33
CA ASP A 36 -0.42 -11.15 13.47
C ASP A 36 0.45 -10.38 14.49
N GLU A 37 1.75 -10.15 14.25
CA GLU A 37 2.57 -9.35 15.17
C GLU A 37 2.52 -7.84 14.82
N LEU A 38 1.97 -7.04 15.74
CA LEU A 38 1.95 -5.58 15.60
C LEU A 38 3.31 -5.00 15.98
N THR A 39 3.95 -4.31 15.05
CA THR A 39 5.19 -3.58 15.29
C THR A 39 4.93 -2.08 15.31
N ASP A 40 5.49 -1.39 16.31
CA ASP A 40 5.43 0.06 16.40
C ASP A 40 6.28 0.71 15.30
N VAL A 41 5.61 1.42 14.39
CA VAL A 41 6.24 2.25 13.38
C VAL A 41 6.36 3.67 13.95
N ASP A 42 7.59 4.16 14.08
CA ASP A 42 7.86 5.53 14.49
C ASP A 42 7.65 6.49 13.31
N ALA A 43 6.49 7.14 13.30
CA ALA A 43 6.11 8.11 12.28
C ALA A 43 5.63 9.43 12.92
N SER A 44 5.90 10.53 12.23
CA SER A 44 5.53 11.89 12.62
C SER A 44 5.40 12.77 11.39
N ASP A 45 4.74 13.92 11.46
CA ASP A 45 4.65 14.86 10.33
C ASP A 45 6.03 15.29 9.77
N ASP A 46 7.06 15.37 10.63
CA ASP A 46 8.44 15.73 10.25
C ASP A 46 9.24 14.52 9.72
N SER A 47 8.75 13.31 9.96
CA SER A 47 9.38 12.05 9.56
C SER A 47 8.29 11.01 9.30
N PRO A 48 7.56 11.15 8.18
CA PRO A 48 6.49 10.23 7.81
C PRO A 48 7.07 8.85 7.46
N ALA A 49 6.23 7.83 7.60
CA ALA A 49 6.50 6.47 7.15
C ALA A 49 5.52 6.09 6.02
N TYR A 50 6.01 5.36 5.02
CA TYR A 50 5.28 5.06 3.80
C TYR A 50 5.05 3.57 3.72
N VAL A 51 3.80 3.14 3.70
CA VAL A 51 3.50 1.73 3.47
C VAL A 51 3.40 1.51 1.97
N VAL A 52 4.24 0.64 1.43
CA VAL A 52 4.35 0.37 0.01
C VAL A 52 3.91 -1.06 -0.28
N GLY A 53 2.90 -1.22 -1.13
CA GLY A 53 2.52 -2.52 -1.69
C GLY A 53 3.48 -2.91 -2.80
N LEU A 54 4.17 -4.03 -2.63
CA LEU A 54 5.17 -4.57 -3.55
C LEU A 54 4.53 -5.60 -4.47
N GLU A 55 4.95 -5.61 -5.74
CA GLU A 55 4.40 -6.51 -6.77
C GLU A 55 4.68 -7.99 -6.45
N SER A 56 5.81 -8.31 -5.81
CA SER A 56 6.26 -9.71 -5.65
C SER A 56 6.18 -10.31 -4.24
N VAL A 57 6.12 -9.50 -3.18
CA VAL A 57 6.43 -10.02 -1.82
C VAL A 57 5.53 -9.57 -0.68
N GLY A 58 4.58 -8.65 -0.87
CA GLY A 58 3.85 -8.14 0.29
C GLY A 58 3.59 -6.65 0.25
N SER A 59 3.40 -6.08 1.44
CA SER A 59 3.63 -4.67 1.67
C SER A 59 4.81 -4.51 2.63
N ALA A 60 5.49 -3.36 2.60
CA ALA A 60 6.52 -3.02 3.57
C ALA A 60 6.52 -1.53 3.85
N VAL A 61 6.96 -1.15 5.06
CA VAL A 61 7.02 0.24 5.47
C VAL A 61 8.43 0.79 5.27
N TYR A 62 8.51 1.92 4.58
CA TYR A 62 9.75 2.60 4.23
C TYR A 62 9.77 4.04 4.74
N ARG A 63 10.98 4.61 4.84
CA ARG A 63 11.17 6.06 4.99
C ARG A 63 11.22 6.72 3.61
N SER A 64 10.92 8.02 3.56
CA SER A 64 11.12 8.83 2.35
C SER A 64 12.56 8.81 1.83
N SER A 65 13.55 8.56 2.70
CA SER A 65 14.97 8.42 2.32
C SER A 65 15.32 7.07 1.70
N ALA A 66 14.50 6.04 1.93
CA ALA A 66 14.70 4.69 1.41
C ALA A 66 13.91 4.44 0.10
N LEU A 67 12.96 5.32 -0.20
CA LEU A 67 12.22 5.33 -1.46
C LEU A 67 12.91 6.29 -2.41
N GLU A 68 13.21 5.81 -3.61
CA GLU A 68 13.67 6.66 -4.70
C GLU A 68 12.47 7.14 -5.51
N ASP A 69 12.33 8.46 -5.64
CA ASP A 69 11.34 9.12 -6.48
C ASP A 69 11.68 8.77 -7.91
N SER A 70 10.92 7.82 -8.43
CA SER A 70 11.30 7.17 -9.64
C SER A 70 10.63 7.89 -10.79
N ASP A 71 11.35 8.85 -11.37
CA ASP A 71 11.28 9.14 -12.81
C ASP A 71 11.69 7.83 -13.53
N LEU A 72 10.80 6.83 -13.51
CA LEU A 72 10.99 5.53 -14.19
C LEU A 72 10.79 5.78 -15.69
N GLU A 73 11.83 6.29 -16.33
CA GLU A 73 12.02 5.94 -17.74
C GLU A 73 12.19 4.41 -17.79
N ASP A 74 11.28 3.76 -18.52
CA ASP A 74 11.12 2.32 -18.75
C ASP A 74 12.44 1.62 -19.16
N ASP A 75 13.36 1.36 -18.23
CA ASP A 75 14.40 0.31 -18.28
C ASP A 75 15.18 0.32 -16.95
N ASP A 76 15.20 -0.82 -16.26
CA ASP A 76 16.11 -1.13 -15.14
C ASP A 76 15.72 -0.66 -13.71
N ALA A 77 14.71 -1.31 -13.13
CA ALA A 77 14.50 -1.36 -11.68
C ALA A 77 15.06 -2.66 -11.07
N THR A 78 16.22 -3.15 -11.53
CA THR A 78 16.84 -4.37 -10.98
C THR A 78 17.94 -4.11 -9.94
N GLU A 79 18.15 -2.85 -9.58
CA GLU A 79 19.11 -2.47 -8.56
C GLU A 79 18.43 -2.46 -7.18
N THR A 80 18.66 -3.50 -6.37
CA THR A 80 18.36 -3.50 -4.93
C THR A 80 19.14 -2.35 -4.29
N THR A 81 18.52 -1.17 -4.18
CA THR A 81 19.08 -0.06 -3.40
C THR A 81 19.11 -0.47 -1.93
N ASP A 82 20.21 -0.19 -1.24
CA ASP A 82 20.42 -0.36 0.21
C ASP A 82 19.58 0.69 0.97
N GLY A 83 18.26 0.61 0.84
CA GLY A 83 17.31 1.36 1.65
C GLY A 83 16.87 0.49 2.82
N GLU A 84 16.95 1.03 4.03
CA GLU A 84 16.45 0.32 5.20
C GLU A 84 14.91 0.36 5.18
N ALA A 85 14.29 -0.77 4.84
CA ALA A 85 12.90 -1.01 5.21
C ALA A 85 12.82 -0.91 6.74
N LEU A 86 11.80 -0.22 7.26
CA LEU A 86 11.58 -0.12 8.70
C LEU A 86 11.04 -1.43 9.28
N THR A 87 10.71 -2.40 8.41
CA THR A 87 9.84 -3.53 8.70
C THR A 87 10.20 -4.71 7.81
N ASP A 88 9.92 -5.92 8.27
CA ASP A 88 9.97 -7.10 7.41
C ASP A 88 8.81 -7.03 6.40
N VAL A 89 8.98 -7.64 5.23
CA VAL A 89 7.93 -7.62 4.20
C VAL A 89 6.78 -8.50 4.69
N VAL A 90 5.56 -7.97 4.64
CA VAL A 90 4.37 -8.67 5.16
C VAL A 90 4.04 -9.90 4.30
N ASP A 91 3.78 -11.01 4.98
CA ASP A 91 3.62 -12.38 4.46
C ASP A 91 2.61 -12.54 3.31
N GLU A 92 2.90 -13.50 2.43
CA GLU A 92 2.16 -13.88 1.22
C GLU A 92 0.82 -14.60 1.50
N ASP A 93 0.54 -15.04 2.74
CA ASP A 93 -0.65 -15.80 3.12
C ASP A 93 -1.84 -14.93 3.60
N VAL A 94 -1.70 -13.59 3.67
CA VAL A 94 -2.79 -12.70 4.09
C VAL A 94 -3.69 -12.33 2.92
N ASP A 95 -4.80 -13.06 2.78
CA ASP A 95 -5.69 -12.97 1.62
C ASP A 95 -6.72 -11.81 1.72
N GLY A 96 -6.36 -10.67 1.13
CA GLY A 96 -7.23 -9.51 0.91
C GLY A 96 -8.17 -9.66 -0.29
N LEU A 97 -8.10 -10.78 -1.02
CA LEU A 97 -8.90 -11.05 -2.22
C LEU A 97 -10.31 -11.62 -1.93
N ASP A 98 -10.53 -12.26 -0.77
CA ASP A 98 -11.85 -12.80 -0.35
C ASP A 98 -13.04 -11.80 -0.43
N GLY A 99 -12.76 -10.50 -0.36
CA GLY A 99 -13.74 -9.41 -0.44
C GLY A 99 -13.90 -8.81 -1.83
N LEU A 100 -13.16 -9.29 -2.82
CA LEU A 100 -13.16 -8.79 -4.20
C LEU A 100 -13.96 -9.69 -5.15
N PRO A 101 -14.40 -9.17 -6.30
CA PRO A 101 -15.04 -9.99 -7.33
C PRO A 101 -14.13 -11.14 -7.80
N GLU A 102 -14.71 -12.27 -8.22
CA GLU A 102 -13.94 -13.37 -8.83
C GLU A 102 -13.11 -12.86 -10.03
N GLY A 103 -11.82 -13.16 -10.02
CA GLY A 103 -10.87 -12.78 -11.08
C GLY A 103 -9.99 -11.57 -10.78
N TRP A 104 -10.04 -11.04 -9.55
CA TRP A 104 -9.06 -10.07 -9.07
C TRP A 104 -7.88 -10.80 -8.44
N ASP A 105 -6.70 -10.61 -9.02
CA ASP A 105 -5.42 -11.03 -8.47
C ASP A 105 -4.69 -9.83 -7.87
N ARG A 106 -3.68 -10.09 -7.04
CA ARG A 106 -2.85 -9.07 -6.39
C ARG A 106 -2.31 -8.01 -7.37
N ASP A 107 -1.78 -8.43 -8.52
CA ASP A 107 -1.32 -7.54 -9.59
C ASP A 107 -2.44 -6.60 -10.08
N SER A 108 -3.63 -7.14 -10.34
CA SER A 108 -4.79 -6.35 -10.78
C SER A 108 -5.23 -5.33 -9.74
N VAL A 109 -5.15 -5.69 -8.45
CA VAL A 109 -5.45 -4.78 -7.35
C VAL A 109 -4.42 -3.66 -7.28
N LEU A 110 -3.12 -3.98 -7.34
CA LEU A 110 -2.05 -2.97 -7.29
C LEU A 110 -2.09 -2.04 -8.52
N GLU A 111 -2.34 -2.58 -9.70
CA GLU A 111 -2.49 -1.81 -10.94
C GLU A 111 -3.70 -0.88 -10.87
N TYR A 112 -4.87 -1.39 -10.48
CA TYR A 112 -6.07 -0.58 -10.31
C TYR A 112 -5.87 0.50 -9.26
N TRP A 113 -5.31 0.13 -8.10
CA TRP A 113 -5.02 1.04 -7.00
C TRP A 113 -4.10 2.17 -7.47
N SER A 114 -3.02 1.87 -8.18
CA SER A 114 -2.18 2.91 -8.78
C SER A 114 -2.94 3.78 -9.79
N SER A 115 -3.80 3.19 -10.64
CA SER A 115 -4.56 3.91 -11.65
C SER A 115 -5.54 4.93 -11.07
N ILE A 116 -6.07 4.71 -9.87
CA ILE A 116 -7.00 5.62 -9.18
C ILE A 116 -6.29 6.60 -8.23
N GLY A 117 -4.95 6.67 -8.27
CA GLY A 117 -4.19 7.50 -7.32
C GLY A 117 -4.11 6.91 -5.92
N GLY A 118 -4.27 5.59 -5.79
CA GLY A 118 -4.00 4.77 -4.61
C GLY A 118 -4.63 5.21 -3.31
N SER A 119 -5.80 5.83 -3.39
CA SER A 119 -6.55 6.21 -2.20
C SER A 119 -7.85 5.43 -2.09
N TRP A 120 -8.25 5.19 -0.85
CA TRP A 120 -9.54 4.56 -0.57
C TRP A 120 -10.71 5.45 -1.00
N GLU A 121 -10.56 6.78 -0.88
CA GLU A 121 -11.61 7.73 -1.26
C GLU A 121 -11.86 7.72 -2.77
N GLU A 122 -10.80 7.75 -3.59
CA GLU A 122 -10.90 7.65 -5.05
C GLU A 122 -11.43 6.27 -5.48
N CYS A 123 -11.01 5.21 -4.79
CA CYS A 123 -11.54 3.85 -5.01
C CYS A 123 -13.05 3.83 -4.80
N VAL A 124 -13.53 4.40 -3.70
CA VAL A 124 -14.95 4.44 -3.39
C VAL A 124 -15.68 5.33 -4.38
N ASP A 125 -15.16 6.49 -4.75
CA ASP A 125 -15.78 7.36 -5.76
C ASP A 125 -15.96 6.63 -7.10
N ASP A 126 -14.92 5.97 -7.58
CA ASP A 126 -14.93 5.22 -8.84
C ASP A 126 -15.91 4.03 -8.77
N LEU A 127 -15.79 3.18 -7.75
CA LEU A 127 -16.65 1.99 -7.59
C LEU A 127 -18.11 2.34 -7.27
N THR A 128 -18.39 3.52 -6.69
CA THR A 128 -19.78 3.95 -6.44
C THR A 128 -20.52 4.27 -7.75
N HIS A 129 -19.83 4.41 -8.89
CA HIS A 129 -20.48 4.49 -10.20
C HIS A 129 -21.10 3.16 -10.65
N GLU A 130 -20.53 2.02 -10.24
CA GLU A 130 -20.98 0.68 -10.65
C GLU A 130 -21.67 -0.10 -9.53
N PHE A 131 -21.32 0.18 -8.27
CA PHE A 131 -21.82 -0.50 -7.08
C PHE A 131 -22.49 0.46 -6.10
N GLU A 132 -23.32 -0.08 -5.21
CA GLU A 132 -23.86 0.69 -4.09
C GLU A 132 -22.72 1.09 -3.14
N GLN A 133 -22.79 2.30 -2.56
CA GLN A 133 -21.74 2.86 -1.69
C GLN A 133 -21.25 1.90 -0.59
N ARG A 134 -22.15 1.11 0.00
CA ARG A 134 -21.77 0.10 1.00
C ARG A 134 -20.89 -1.01 0.41
N ARG A 135 -21.18 -1.47 -0.80
CA ARG A 135 -20.36 -2.46 -1.52
C ARG A 135 -19.05 -1.85 -2.02
N ALA A 136 -19.07 -0.61 -2.50
CA ALA A 136 -17.85 0.10 -2.89
C ALA A 136 -16.89 0.20 -1.69
N ASN A 137 -17.39 0.59 -0.52
CA ASN A 137 -16.61 0.56 0.72
C ASN A 137 -16.08 -0.83 1.07
N GLU A 138 -16.90 -1.87 0.99
CA GLU A 138 -16.48 -3.27 1.25
C GLU A 138 -15.35 -3.69 0.30
N HIS A 139 -15.48 -3.41 -1.00
CA HIS A 139 -14.47 -3.74 -2.01
C HIS A 139 -13.19 -2.92 -1.85
N CYS A 140 -13.29 -1.60 -1.64
CA CYS A 140 -12.13 -0.73 -1.45
C CYS A 140 -11.38 -1.03 -0.15
N SER A 141 -12.09 -1.41 0.90
CA SER A 141 -11.46 -1.89 2.12
C SER A 141 -10.75 -3.23 1.92
N ALA A 142 -11.31 -4.14 1.11
CA ALA A 142 -10.66 -5.39 0.75
C ALA A 142 -9.42 -5.16 -0.14
N MET A 143 -9.49 -4.25 -1.13
CA MET A 143 -8.32 -3.84 -1.92
C MET A 143 -7.24 -3.22 -1.03
N LYS A 144 -7.61 -2.32 -0.12
CA LYS A 144 -6.67 -1.71 0.82
C LYS A 144 -6.02 -2.75 1.73
N ASP A 145 -6.79 -3.72 2.19
CA ASP A 145 -6.30 -4.86 2.97
C ASP A 145 -5.34 -5.73 2.15
N GLU A 146 -5.63 -6.01 0.88
CA GLU A 146 -4.71 -6.73 -0.02
C GLU A 146 -3.41 -5.97 -0.27
N VAL A 147 -3.50 -4.69 -0.66
CA VAL A 147 -2.33 -3.85 -0.95
C VAL A 147 -1.41 -3.74 0.27
N LEU A 148 -2.00 -3.68 1.47
CA LEU A 148 -1.27 -3.57 2.73
C LEU A 148 -0.94 -4.94 3.37
N GLY A 149 -1.46 -6.06 2.86
CA GLY A 149 -1.33 -7.38 3.50
C GLY A 149 -1.95 -7.43 4.91
N THR A 150 -3.11 -6.81 5.11
CA THR A 150 -3.83 -6.76 6.40
C THR A 150 -5.28 -7.25 6.26
N GLN A 151 -5.98 -7.46 7.38
CA GLN A 151 -7.44 -7.71 7.40
C GLN A 151 -8.20 -6.68 8.25
N ARG A 152 -7.58 -5.53 8.51
CA ARG A 152 -8.02 -4.52 9.48
C ARG A 152 -9.04 -3.55 8.90
N TRP A 153 -9.03 -3.34 7.58
CA TRP A 153 -9.85 -2.32 6.92
C TRP A 153 -11.23 -2.86 6.50
N ARG A 154 -11.37 -4.16 6.28
CA ARG A 154 -12.62 -4.89 5.94
C ARG A 154 -13.77 -4.78 6.93
N ASN A 155 -13.56 -4.23 8.12
CA ASN A 155 -14.62 -3.96 9.12
C ASN A 155 -14.71 -2.48 9.53
N ARG A 156 -14.02 -1.60 8.80
CA ARG A 156 -13.87 -0.18 9.16
C ARG A 156 -14.21 0.70 7.96
N PHE A 157 -15.50 0.90 7.73
CA PHE A 157 -16.07 1.78 6.70
C PHE A 157 -17.35 2.46 7.18
#